data_AF-A0A940ZS68-F1
#
_entry.id   AF-A0A940ZS68-F1
#
_cell.length_a   1.000
_cell.length_b   1.000
_cell.length_c   1.000
_cell.angle_alpha   90.00
_cell.angle_beta   90.00
_cell.angle_gamma   90.00
#
_symmetry.space_group_name_H-M   'P 1'
#
loop_
_entity.id
_entity.type
_entity.pdbx_description
1 polymer ?
#
loop_
_entity_poly.entity_id
_entity_poly.type
_entity_poly.pdbx_seq_one_letter_code
_entity_poly.pdbx_strand_id
1 'polypeptide(L)'
;MSNLLHNDRGSVGRWIIIIIIVAAAFFGYQYVKKTPRYALIQFKKSVMFSNAESTQKFIDLDKVIPGLPDSYTNKEPDEAVKRRLLGELDSPTEKSFFKPVKEWSVITVPITVSQNQMSASAVPIEGTRVVLEKAKQDQWIITALEISK
;
A
#
# COMPACT_ATOMS: atom_id res chain seq x y z
N MET A 1 -43.58 39.79 15.65
CA MET A 1 -42.67 40.08 14.53
C MET A 1 -41.31 40.42 15.13
N SER A 2 -40.44 39.43 15.31
CA SER A 2 -39.09 39.62 15.84
C SER A 2 -38.10 39.13 14.81
N ASN A 3 -37.73 40.04 13.90
CA ASN A 3 -36.54 39.91 13.08
C ASN A 3 -35.32 40.06 13.99
N LEU A 4 -34.83 38.92 14.49
CA LEU A 4 -33.50 38.82 15.08
C LEU A 4 -32.48 38.86 13.94
N LEU A 5 -31.69 39.94 13.94
CA LEU A 5 -30.59 40.25 13.04
C LEU A 5 -29.75 38.99 12.72
N HIS A 6 -29.76 38.56 11.46
CA HIS A 6 -28.82 37.59 10.92
C HIS A 6 -27.42 38.20 10.96
N ASN A 7 -26.56 37.68 11.84
CA ASN A 7 -25.18 38.10 11.95
C ASN A 7 -24.32 37.36 10.91
N ASP A 8 -24.15 37.95 9.72
CA ASP A 8 -23.31 37.42 8.63
C ASP A 8 -21.81 37.32 8.97
N ARG A 9 -21.37 37.81 10.14
CA ARG A 9 -19.96 37.70 10.59
C ARG A 9 -19.58 36.30 11.07
N GLY A 10 -20.55 35.44 11.41
CA GLY A 10 -20.30 34.03 11.76
C GLY A 10 -19.99 33.13 10.56
N SER A 11 -20.36 33.57 9.34
CA SER A 11 -20.13 32.85 8.09
C SER A 11 -18.64 32.75 7.76
N VAL A 12 -17.92 33.87 7.77
CA VAL A 12 -16.50 33.93 7.40
C VAL A 12 -15.63 33.09 8.34
N GLY A 13 -15.88 33.16 9.66
CA GLY A 13 -15.16 32.33 10.65
C GLY A 13 -15.38 30.83 10.43
N ARG A 14 -16.61 30.42 10.06
CA ARG A 14 -16.94 29.02 9.73
C ARG A 14 -16.20 28.54 8.48
N TRP A 15 -16.10 29.38 7.43
CA TRP A 15 -15.34 29.06 6.23
C TRP A 15 -13.84 28.91 6.49
N ILE A 16 -13.26 29.76 7.35
CA ILE A 16 -11.84 29.64 7.75
C ILE A 16 -11.57 28.31 8.43
N ILE A 17 -12.43 27.89 9.36
CA ILE A 17 -12.30 26.60 10.06
C ILE A 17 -12.38 25.43 9.07
N ILE A 18 -13.34 25.46 8.13
CA ILE A 18 -13.48 24.43 7.10
C ILE A 18 -12.20 24.34 6.25
N ILE A 19 -11.64 25.47 5.84
CA ILE A 19 -10.40 25.51 5.04
C ILE A 19 -9.23 24.87 5.81
N ILE A 20 -9.09 25.16 7.11
CA ILE A 20 -8.04 24.57 7.96
C ILE A 20 -8.22 23.05 8.06
N ILE A 21 -9.45 22.56 8.26
CA ILE A 21 -9.75 21.12 8.32
C ILE A 21 -9.40 20.44 7.00
N VAL A 22 -9.80 21.03 5.87
CA VAL A 22 -9.50 20.50 4.53
C VAL A 22 -8.00 20.49 4.28
N ALA A 23 -7.29 21.56 4.63
CA ALA A 23 -5.84 21.65 4.51
C ALA A 23 -5.16 20.58 5.37
N ALA A 24 -5.56 20.44 6.64
CA ALA A 24 -5.01 19.42 7.55
C ALA A 24 -5.25 18.00 7.03
N ALA A 25 -6.45 17.72 6.50
CA ALA A 25 -6.77 16.44 5.88
C ALA A 25 -5.91 16.19 4.63
N PHE A 26 -5.71 17.20 3.78
CA PHE A 26 -4.89 17.08 2.59
C PHE A 26 -3.42 16.83 2.92
N PHE A 27 -2.81 17.63 3.79
CA PHE A 27 -1.42 17.47 4.21
C PHE A 27 -1.20 16.17 4.99
N GLY A 28 -2.12 15.81 5.89
CA GLY A 28 -2.09 14.55 6.61
C GLY A 28 -2.14 13.35 5.65
N TYR A 29 -3.02 13.39 4.66
CA TYR A 29 -3.11 12.35 3.64
C TYR A 29 -1.85 12.25 2.78
N GLN A 30 -1.29 13.38 2.34
CA GLN A 30 -0.02 13.42 1.60
C GLN A 30 1.15 12.86 2.41
N TYR A 31 1.20 13.15 3.71
CA TYR A 31 2.21 12.60 4.59
C TYR A 31 2.09 11.07 4.70
N VAL A 32 0.87 10.56 4.92
CA VAL A 32 0.62 9.10 5.02
C VAL A 32 1.03 8.38 3.73
N LYS A 33 0.80 8.97 2.55
CA LYS A 33 1.21 8.40 1.25
C LYS A 33 2.71 8.11 1.14
N LYS A 34 3.54 8.87 1.86
CA LYS A 34 5.00 8.73 1.88
C LYS A 34 5.49 7.67 2.88
N THR A 35 4.59 6.92 3.52
CA THR A 35 4.95 5.91 4.50
C THR A 35 4.99 4.51 3.88
N PRO A 36 5.88 3.61 4.34
CA PRO A 36 5.91 2.21 3.89
C PRO A 36 4.61 1.47 4.24
N ARG A 37 3.98 1.84 5.36
CA ARG A 37 2.70 1.25 5.78
C ARG A 37 1.61 1.50 4.75
N TYR A 38 1.57 2.70 4.17
CA TYR A 38 0.60 3.01 3.11
C TYR A 38 0.77 2.10 1.89
N ALA A 39 2.01 1.83 1.46
CA ALA A 39 2.29 0.92 0.35
C ALA A 39 1.76 -0.49 0.62
N LEU A 40 2.00 -1.05 1.81
CA LEU A 40 1.45 -2.36 2.19
C LEU A 40 -0.09 -2.36 2.18
N ILE A 41 -0.73 -1.29 2.65
CA ILE A 41 -2.20 -1.18 2.68
C ILE A 41 -2.75 -1.16 1.26
N GLN A 42 -2.15 -0.37 0.37
CA GLN A 42 -2.60 -0.27 -1.02
C GLN A 42 -2.36 -1.57 -1.78
N PHE A 43 -1.21 -2.21 -1.59
CA PHE A 43 -0.93 -3.53 -2.15
C PHE A 43 -1.95 -4.58 -1.71
N LYS A 44 -2.23 -4.67 -0.40
CA LYS A 44 -3.26 -5.61 0.10
C LYS A 44 -4.62 -5.32 -0.53
N LYS A 45 -5.02 -4.04 -0.59
CA LYS A 45 -6.28 -3.64 -1.21
C LYS A 45 -6.34 -4.00 -2.69
N SER A 46 -5.29 -3.70 -3.46
CA SER A 46 -5.27 -3.98 -4.90
C SER A 46 -5.35 -5.47 -5.22
N VAL A 47 -4.67 -6.31 -4.42
CA VAL A 47 -4.78 -7.77 -4.49
C VAL A 47 -6.21 -8.24 -4.16
N MET A 48 -6.82 -7.69 -3.10
CA MET A 48 -8.20 -8.03 -2.70
C MET A 48 -9.24 -7.65 -3.75
N PHE A 49 -9.02 -6.57 -4.50
CA PHE A 49 -9.92 -6.06 -5.53
C PHE A 49 -9.55 -6.47 -6.97
N SER A 50 -8.62 -7.43 -7.15
CA SER A 50 -8.15 -7.89 -8.48
C SER A 50 -7.73 -6.75 -9.41
N ASN A 51 -6.96 -5.79 -8.91
CA ASN A 51 -6.50 -4.65 -9.69
C ASN A 51 -4.99 -4.77 -9.95
N ALA A 52 -4.60 -5.43 -11.05
CA ALA A 52 -3.18 -5.65 -11.36
C ALA A 52 -2.44 -4.33 -11.59
N GLU A 53 -3.05 -3.37 -12.28
CA GLU A 53 -2.46 -2.04 -12.54
C GLU A 53 -2.09 -1.32 -11.23
N SER A 54 -3.00 -1.33 -10.26
CA SER A 54 -2.74 -0.76 -8.94
C SER A 54 -1.71 -1.57 -8.17
N THR A 55 -1.75 -2.90 -8.29
CA THR A 55 -0.79 -3.79 -7.63
C THR A 55 0.63 -3.50 -8.11
N GLN A 56 0.86 -3.43 -9.41
CA GLN A 56 2.16 -3.09 -10.01
C GLN A 56 2.73 -1.73 -9.56
N LYS A 57 1.87 -0.78 -9.11
CA LYS A 57 2.34 0.49 -8.55
C LYS A 57 2.94 0.35 -7.14
N PHE A 58 2.64 -0.72 -6.42
CA PHE A 58 3.06 -0.95 -5.04
C PHE A 58 3.93 -2.21 -4.86
N ILE A 59 4.13 -3.01 -5.91
CA ILE A 59 5.07 -4.13 -5.94
C ILE A 59 5.91 -4.09 -7.23
N ASP A 60 7.22 -4.20 -7.07
CA ASP A 60 8.17 -4.39 -8.16
C ASP A 60 8.36 -5.89 -8.39
N LEU A 61 7.57 -6.46 -9.30
CA LEU A 61 7.61 -7.89 -9.58
C LEU A 61 8.96 -8.33 -10.14
N ASP A 62 9.68 -7.46 -10.85
CA ASP A 62 10.99 -7.78 -11.42
C ASP A 62 12.05 -7.97 -10.34
N LYS A 63 11.92 -7.25 -9.21
CA LYS A 63 12.76 -7.47 -8.02
C LYS A 63 12.27 -8.59 -7.11
N VAL A 64 10.96 -8.80 -7.05
CA VAL A 64 10.37 -9.79 -6.14
C VAL A 64 10.55 -11.21 -6.66
N ILE A 65 10.31 -11.45 -7.95
CA ILE A 65 10.28 -12.81 -8.55
C ILE A 65 11.56 -13.62 -8.30
N PRO A 66 12.77 -13.06 -8.50
CA PRO A 66 14.01 -13.82 -8.28
C PRO A 66 14.21 -14.28 -6.82
N GLY A 67 13.56 -13.62 -5.86
CA GLY A 67 13.61 -13.97 -4.44
C GLY A 67 12.53 -14.98 -4.00
N LEU A 68 11.63 -15.39 -4.90
CA LEU A 68 10.57 -16.33 -4.57
C LEU A 68 11.09 -17.76 -4.48
N PRO A 69 10.61 -18.57 -3.52
CA PRO A 69 11.01 -19.96 -3.40
C PRO A 69 10.54 -20.81 -4.59
N ASP A 70 11.30 -21.86 -4.92
CA ASP A 70 11.01 -22.81 -6.00
C ASP A 70 9.61 -23.42 -5.92
N SER A 71 9.08 -23.60 -4.71
CA SER A 71 7.73 -24.13 -4.45
C SER A 71 6.63 -23.21 -4.98
N TYR A 72 6.94 -21.93 -5.19
CA TYR A 72 6.04 -20.93 -5.75
C TYR A 72 6.36 -20.64 -7.22
N THR A 73 7.62 -20.70 -7.65
CA THR A 73 7.99 -20.45 -9.06
C THR A 73 7.78 -21.67 -9.96
N ASN A 74 7.72 -22.89 -9.39
CA ASN A 74 7.76 -24.16 -10.12
C ASN A 74 9.02 -24.32 -11.00
N LYS A 75 10.13 -23.65 -10.64
CA LYS A 75 11.37 -23.59 -11.43
C LYS A 75 11.17 -23.06 -12.85
N GLU A 76 10.11 -22.28 -13.06
CA GLU A 76 9.86 -21.58 -14.32
C GLU A 76 10.80 -20.37 -14.45
N PRO A 77 11.10 -19.93 -15.69
CA PRO A 77 11.82 -18.67 -15.91
C PRO A 77 11.05 -17.47 -15.34
N ASP A 78 11.77 -16.44 -14.87
CA ASP A 78 11.19 -15.25 -14.23
C ASP A 78 10.10 -14.58 -15.08
N GLU A 79 10.27 -14.52 -16.40
CA GLU A 79 9.27 -13.98 -17.33
C GLU A 79 7.96 -14.79 -17.35
N ALA A 80 8.04 -16.11 -17.24
CA ALA A 80 6.86 -16.98 -17.16
C ALA A 80 6.16 -16.80 -15.82
N VAL A 81 6.92 -16.74 -14.72
CA VAL A 81 6.40 -16.46 -13.38
C VAL A 81 5.71 -15.10 -13.35
N LYS A 82 6.32 -14.06 -13.94
CA LYS A 82 5.75 -12.70 -14.05
C LYS A 82 4.41 -12.71 -14.74
N ARG A 83 4.31 -13.33 -15.92
CA ARG A 83 3.05 -13.42 -16.68
C ARG A 83 1.98 -14.16 -15.88
N ARG A 84 2.34 -15.23 -15.19
CA ARG A 84 1.41 -16.00 -14.35
C ARG A 84 0.92 -15.18 -13.15
N LEU A 85 1.80 -14.48 -12.46
CA LEU A 85 1.42 -13.60 -11.34
C LEU A 85 0.52 -12.45 -11.79
N LEU A 86 0.82 -11.83 -12.93
CA LEU A 86 -0.04 -10.78 -13.51
C LEU A 86 -1.40 -11.33 -13.90
N GLY A 87 -1.45 -12.49 -14.56
CA GLY A 87 -2.71 -13.16 -14.88
C GLY A 87 -3.53 -13.51 -13.65
N GLU A 88 -2.88 -13.91 -12.55
CA GLU A 88 -3.55 -14.16 -11.27
C GLU A 88 -4.10 -12.87 -10.63
N LEU A 89 -3.39 -11.75 -10.76
CA LEU A 89 -3.84 -10.45 -10.24
C LEU A 89 -5.09 -9.93 -10.97
N ASP A 90 -5.15 -10.12 -12.29
CA ASP A 90 -6.31 -9.75 -13.11
C ASP A 90 -7.47 -10.76 -13.00
N SER A 91 -7.21 -11.96 -12.48
CA SER A 91 -8.24 -12.98 -12.34
C SER A 91 -9.30 -12.59 -11.30
N PRO A 92 -10.60 -12.79 -11.60
CA PRO A 92 -11.67 -12.67 -10.60
C PRO A 92 -11.69 -13.86 -9.62
N THR A 93 -10.94 -14.92 -9.88
CA THR A 93 -10.90 -16.13 -9.03
C THR A 93 -9.94 -15.98 -7.85
N GLU A 94 -9.92 -16.99 -6.97
CA GLU A 94 -9.01 -16.98 -5.82
C GLU A 94 -7.54 -17.00 -6.26
N LYS A 95 -6.81 -16.01 -5.75
CA LYS A 95 -5.38 -15.81 -5.99
C LYS A 95 -4.58 -16.79 -5.14
N SER A 96 -4.17 -17.90 -5.75
CA SER A 96 -3.44 -18.97 -5.08
C SER A 96 -2.11 -18.48 -4.46
N PHE A 97 -1.33 -17.69 -5.21
CA PHE A 97 -0.08 -17.10 -4.76
C PHE A 97 -0.33 -16.05 -3.67
N PHE A 98 -1.28 -15.16 -3.91
CA PHE A 98 -1.55 -14.04 -2.99
C PHE A 98 -2.52 -14.39 -1.85
N LYS A 99 -2.86 -15.68 -1.66
CA LYS A 99 -3.74 -16.13 -0.59
C LYS A 99 -3.30 -15.64 0.80
N PRO A 100 -2.00 -15.73 1.19
CA PRO A 100 -1.54 -15.24 2.49
C PRO A 100 -1.73 -13.72 2.67
N VAL A 101 -1.73 -12.94 1.58
CA VAL A 101 -1.92 -11.48 1.62
C VAL A 101 -3.28 -11.09 2.22
N LYS A 102 -4.28 -11.98 2.09
CA LYS A 102 -5.61 -11.76 2.67
C LYS A 102 -5.55 -11.65 4.20
N GLU A 103 -4.66 -12.42 4.82
CA GLU A 103 -4.51 -12.54 6.28
C GLU A 103 -3.58 -11.50 6.88
N TRP A 104 -2.83 -10.75 6.06
CA TRP A 104 -1.90 -9.73 6.54
C TRP A 104 -2.55 -8.69 7.44
N SER A 105 -2.03 -8.49 8.63
CA SER A 105 -2.55 -7.51 9.57
C SER A 105 -1.87 -6.14 9.41
N VAL A 106 -1.98 -5.55 8.21
CA VAL A 106 -1.21 -4.37 7.77
C VAL A 106 -1.29 -3.16 8.73
N ILE A 107 -2.40 -3.01 9.45
CA ILE A 107 -2.62 -1.89 10.39
C ILE A 107 -1.69 -1.99 11.60
N THR A 108 -1.48 -3.20 12.11
CA THR A 108 -0.70 -3.47 13.34
C THR A 108 0.74 -3.89 13.03
N VAL A 109 1.14 -3.93 11.76
CA VAL A 109 2.50 -4.35 11.38
C VAL A 109 3.53 -3.36 11.92
N PRO A 110 4.52 -3.86 12.69
CA PRO A 110 5.64 -3.04 13.09
C PRO A 110 6.49 -2.73 11.86
N ILE A 111 6.66 -1.44 11.57
CA ILE A 111 7.57 -0.96 10.53
C ILE A 111 8.35 0.18 11.14
N THR A 112 9.64 -0.06 11.38
CA THR A 112 10.54 0.96 11.91
C THR A 112 11.27 1.60 10.73
N VAL A 113 11.03 2.89 10.51
CA VAL A 113 11.72 3.67 9.47
C VAL A 113 12.21 4.99 10.04
N SER A 114 13.51 5.22 9.92
CA SER A 114 14.15 6.50 10.18
C SER A 114 13.94 7.45 9.00
N GLN A 115 13.90 8.77 9.22
CA GLN A 115 13.60 9.76 8.15
C GLN A 115 14.44 9.60 6.87
N ASN A 116 15.67 9.09 6.98
CA ASN A 116 16.62 8.94 5.87
C ASN A 116 16.80 7.50 5.39
N GLN A 117 16.00 6.54 5.87
CA GLN A 117 16.11 5.15 5.40
C GLN A 117 15.51 4.99 4.00
N MET A 118 16.23 4.30 3.13
CA MET A 118 15.83 3.97 1.76
C MET A 118 15.15 2.60 1.64
N SER A 119 15.23 1.79 2.70
CA SER A 119 14.64 0.46 2.77
C SER A 119 14.00 0.24 4.15
N ALA A 120 12.93 -0.53 4.18
CA ALA A 120 12.19 -0.92 5.36
C ALA A 120 11.79 -2.39 5.24
N SER A 121 11.71 -3.10 6.37
CA SER A 121 11.17 -4.46 6.40
C SER A 121 9.95 -4.55 7.29
N ALA A 122 9.03 -5.43 6.93
CA ALA A 122 7.79 -5.68 7.62
C ALA A 122 7.57 -7.19 7.74
N VAL A 123 6.94 -7.62 8.83
CA VAL A 123 6.50 -9.01 9.04
C VAL A 123 4.98 -8.96 9.25
N PRO A 124 4.17 -9.00 8.16
CA PRO A 124 2.73 -8.80 8.26
C PRO A 124 1.98 -9.95 8.96
N ILE A 125 2.52 -11.15 8.86
CA ILE A 125 2.11 -12.37 9.53
C ILE A 125 3.34 -13.28 9.65
N GLU A 126 3.32 -14.20 10.61
CA GLU A 126 4.35 -15.22 10.77
C GLU A 126 4.61 -15.97 9.44
N GLY A 127 5.87 -16.27 9.18
CA GLY A 127 6.29 -16.90 7.92
C GLY A 127 6.32 -15.97 6.71
N THR A 128 5.94 -14.69 6.83
CA THR A 128 6.08 -13.72 5.72
C THR A 128 6.94 -12.54 6.10
N ARG A 129 7.89 -12.19 5.22
CA ARG A 129 8.69 -10.97 5.36
C ARG A 129 8.62 -10.17 4.06
N VAL A 130 8.37 -8.89 4.19
CA VAL A 130 8.25 -7.97 3.06
C VAL A 130 9.32 -6.91 3.19
N VAL A 131 10.10 -6.71 2.13
CA VAL A 131 11.05 -5.61 2.03
C VAL A 131 10.45 -4.55 1.13
N LEU A 132 10.48 -3.30 1.61
CA LEU A 132 10.05 -2.12 0.90
C LEU A 132 11.23 -1.21 0.64
N GLU A 133 11.26 -0.61 -0.54
CA GLU A 133 12.24 0.42 -0.90
C GLU A 133 11.54 1.72 -1.27
N LYS A 134 12.23 2.83 -1.01
CA LYS A 134 11.79 4.15 -1.44
C LYS A 134 12.08 4.30 -2.94
N ALA A 135 11.01 4.38 -3.73
CA ALA A 135 11.01 4.68 -5.15
C ALA A 135 11.07 6.19 -5.41
N LYS A 136 10.91 6.59 -6.68
CA LYS A 136 10.81 8.00 -7.09
C LYS A 136 9.66 8.70 -6.33
N GLN A 137 9.81 10.01 -6.08
CA GLN A 137 8.78 10.85 -5.44
C GLN A 137 8.41 10.47 -3.99
N ASP A 138 9.34 9.86 -3.24
CA ASP A 138 9.14 9.39 -1.86
C ASP A 138 8.06 8.28 -1.69
N GLN A 139 7.65 7.63 -2.77
CA GLN A 139 6.73 6.50 -2.70
C GLN A 139 7.47 5.24 -2.25
N TRP A 140 6.84 4.39 -1.44
CA TRP A 140 7.38 3.08 -1.10
C TRP A 140 6.79 1.99 -1.98
N ILE A 141 7.62 1.04 -2.40
CA ILE A 141 7.22 -0.13 -3.19
C ILE A 141 7.81 -1.39 -2.57
N ILE A 142 7.10 -2.51 -2.69
CA ILE A 142 7.59 -3.82 -2.27
C ILE A 142 8.61 -4.32 -3.28
N THR A 143 9.82 -4.67 -2.82
CA THR A 143 10.91 -5.16 -3.68
C THR A 143 11.37 -6.57 -3.36
N ALA A 144 11.06 -7.08 -2.17
CA ALA A 144 11.20 -8.50 -1.87
C ALA A 144 10.03 -9.01 -1.05
N LEU A 145 9.65 -10.26 -1.32
CA LEU A 145 8.60 -10.98 -0.61
C LEU A 145 9.11 -12.38 -0.28
N GLU A 146 9.43 -12.59 0.98
CA GLU A 146 9.84 -13.89 1.50
C GLU A 146 8.59 -14.57 2.10
N ILE A 147 8.27 -15.76 1.61
CA ILE A 147 7.18 -16.59 2.13
C ILE A 147 7.78 -17.93 2.55
N SER A 148 7.85 -18.13 3.87
CA SER A 148 8.23 -19.37 4.52
C SER A 148 7.00 -20.25 4.62
N LYS A 149 7.14 -21.52 4.24
CA LYS A 149 6.06 -22.51 4.29
C LYS A 149 6.01 -23.22 5.63
#